data_AF-A0A2I7YSJ1-F1
#
_entry.id   AF-A0A2I7YSJ1-F1
#
_cell.length_a   1.000
_cell.length_b   1.000
_cell.length_c   1.000
_cell.angle_alpha   90.00
_cell.angle_beta   90.00
_cell.angle_gamma   90.00
#
_symmetry.space_group_name_H-M   'P 1'
#
loop_
_entity.id
_entity.type
_entity.pdbx_description
1 polymer ?
#
loop_
_entity_poly.entity_id
_entity_poly.type
_entity_poly.pdbx_seq_one_letter_code
_entity_poly.pdbx_strand_id
1 'polypeptide(L)'
;TFGMVSCVCIVRSIDVSSTKITYSLEDHSGQIEAHYWLEEGDSTKAPDIMLNHYVKLFGSVRTQGSQKMLMVFKMIAIMNSNEVCTHVLEVLNARYKSEEFASKGSD
;
A
#
# COMPACT_ATOMS: atom_id res chain seq x y z
N THR A 1 13.83 9.10 2.05
CA THR A 1 13.15 7.85 1.63
C THR A 1 12.34 7.32 2.78
N PHE A 2 11.06 6.97 2.58
CA PHE A 2 10.24 6.39 3.64
C PHE A 2 10.58 4.91 3.81
N GLY A 3 10.95 4.48 5.02
CA GLY A 3 11.32 3.08 5.28
C GLY A 3 10.12 2.11 5.19
N MET A 4 8.97 2.56 5.68
CA MET A 4 7.71 1.82 5.67
C MET A 4 6.56 2.78 5.37
N VAL A 5 5.57 2.30 4.63
CA VAL A 5 4.34 3.03 4.30
C VAL A 5 3.13 2.16 4.60
N SER A 6 2.01 2.81 4.89
CA SER A 6 0.69 2.18 4.90
C SER A 6 -0.22 2.91 3.91
N CYS A 7 -0.99 2.16 3.15
CA CYS A 7 -1.93 2.72 2.17
C CYS A 7 -3.30 2.06 2.32
N VAL A 8 -4.35 2.82 2.07
CA VAL A 8 -5.70 2.30 1.84
C VAL A 8 -6.11 2.56 0.40
N CYS A 9 -6.46 1.50 -0.31
CA CYS A 9 -6.69 1.53 -1.76
C CYS A 9 -7.67 0.44 -2.20
N ILE A 10 -8.24 0.58 -3.39
CA ILE A 10 -9.08 -0.43 -4.04
C ILE A 10 -8.24 -1.32 -4.95
N VAL A 11 -8.49 -2.63 -4.92
CA VAL A 11 -7.79 -3.60 -5.75
C VAL A 11 -8.39 -3.62 -7.15
N ARG A 12 -7.60 -3.27 -8.18
CA ARG A 12 -8.03 -3.21 -9.59
C ARG A 12 -7.57 -4.38 -10.45
N SER A 13 -6.52 -5.08 -10.04
CA SER A 13 -6.12 -6.36 -10.64
C SER A 13 -5.42 -7.24 -9.61
N ILE A 14 -5.49 -8.56 -9.83
CA ILE A 14 -4.78 -9.57 -9.05
C ILE A 14 -4.18 -10.54 -10.07
N ASP A 15 -2.87 -10.65 -10.09
CA ASP A 15 -2.12 -11.61 -10.92
C ASP A 15 -1.27 -12.50 -10.02
N VAL A 16 -1.59 -13.79 -9.99
CA VAL A 16 -0.96 -14.78 -9.10
C VAL A 16 0.04 -15.60 -9.89
N SER A 17 1.29 -15.61 -9.42
CA SER A 17 2.36 -16.46 -9.93
C SER A 17 2.83 -17.44 -8.84
N SER A 18 3.81 -18.30 -9.17
CA SER A 18 4.35 -19.27 -8.20
C SER A 18 5.08 -18.62 -7.02
N THR A 19 5.70 -17.45 -7.22
CA THR A 19 6.55 -16.81 -6.21
C THR A 19 5.99 -15.49 -5.70
N LYS A 20 5.02 -14.87 -6.39
CA LYS A 20 4.42 -13.60 -5.97
C LYS A 20 2.99 -13.43 -6.43
N ILE A 21 2.28 -12.54 -5.74
CA ILE A 21 1.04 -11.94 -6.21
C ILE A 21 1.32 -10.48 -6.56
N THR A 22 0.92 -10.08 -7.77
CA THR A 22 0.98 -8.71 -8.25
C THR A 22 -0.41 -8.10 -8.17
N TYR A 23 -0.51 -6.93 -7.53
CA TYR A 23 -1.75 -6.17 -7.44
C TYR A 23 -1.60 -4.83 -8.17
N SER A 24 -2.62 -4.42 -8.91
CA SER A 24 -2.82 -3.00 -9.23
C SER A 24 -3.73 -2.39 -8.19
N LEU A 25 -3.25 -1.34 -7.53
CA LEU A 25 -3.94 -0.67 -6.43
C LEU A 25 -4.24 0.76 -6.82
N GLU A 26 -5.47 1.20 -6.58
CA GLU A 26 -5.94 2.53 -6.92
C GLU A 26 -6.44 3.27 -5.69
N ASP A 27 -6.13 4.55 -5.61
CA ASP A 27 -6.82 5.49 -4.72
C ASP A 27 -7.14 6.77 -5.51
N HIS A 28 -7.53 7.84 -4.82
CA HIS A 28 -7.83 9.12 -5.47
C HIS A 28 -6.59 9.82 -6.07
N SER A 29 -5.37 9.36 -5.78
CA SER A 29 -4.11 9.94 -6.22
C SER A 29 -3.52 9.26 -7.45
N GLY A 30 -4.05 8.08 -7.82
CA GLY A 30 -3.66 7.35 -9.02
C GLY A 30 -3.61 5.85 -8.78
N GLN A 31 -2.84 5.17 -9.63
CA GLN A 31 -2.61 3.73 -9.54
C GLN A 31 -1.14 3.41 -9.26
N ILE A 32 -0.91 2.35 -8.51
CA ILE A 32 0.42 1.83 -8.22
C ILE A 32 0.43 0.31 -8.23
N GLU A 33 1.53 -0.26 -8.73
CA GLU A 33 1.76 -1.70 -8.68
C GLU A 33 2.31 -2.11 -7.30
N ALA A 34 1.81 -3.22 -6.78
CA ALA A 34 2.26 -3.80 -5.53
C ALA A 34 2.60 -5.29 -5.70
N HIS A 35 3.59 -5.75 -4.95
CA HIS A 35 4.07 -7.13 -4.96
C HIS A 35 4.05 -7.73 -3.57
N TYR A 36 3.39 -8.88 -3.44
CA TYR A 36 3.41 -9.73 -2.25
C TYR A 36 4.16 -11.02 -2.59
N TRP A 37 5.29 -11.29 -1.95
CA TRP A 37 6.04 -12.53 -2.18
C TRP A 37 5.41 -13.68 -1.40
N LEU A 38 5.26 -14.81 -2.08
CA LEU A 38 4.81 -16.07 -1.50
C LEU A 38 6.03 -16.83 -0.99
N GLU A 39 5.96 -17.35 0.24
CA GLU A 39 6.96 -18.29 0.73
C GLU A 39 6.83 -19.62 -0.02
N GLU A 40 7.97 -20.24 -0.36
CA GLU A 40 7.98 -21.53 -1.07
C GLU A 40 7.21 -22.59 -0.26
N GLY A 41 6.17 -23.15 -0.87
CA GLY A 41 5.37 -24.24 -0.30
C GLY A 41 4.13 -23.82 0.50
N ASP A 42 3.81 -22.52 0.62
CA ASP A 42 2.70 -22.08 1.47
C ASP A 42 1.77 -21.05 0.80
N SER A 43 1.09 -21.48 -0.27
CA SER A 43 0.00 -20.71 -0.90
C SER A 43 -1.17 -20.42 0.04
N THR A 44 -1.27 -21.10 1.19
CA THR A 44 -2.34 -20.89 2.18
C THR A 44 -2.16 -19.62 3.01
N LYS A 45 -0.96 -19.03 3.00
CA LYS A 45 -0.66 -17.74 3.65
C LYS A 45 -0.92 -16.52 2.76
N ALA A 46 -1.40 -16.71 1.53
CA ALA A 46 -1.80 -15.58 0.70
C ALA A 46 -2.94 -14.82 1.42
N PRO A 47 -2.89 -13.48 1.48
CA PRO A 47 -3.96 -12.72 2.09
C PRO A 47 -5.25 -12.88 1.27
N ASP A 48 -6.37 -13.11 1.97
CA ASP A 48 -7.69 -13.24 1.36
C ASP A 48 -8.20 -11.86 0.91
N ILE A 49 -7.85 -11.52 -0.34
CA ILE A 49 -8.08 -10.21 -0.94
C ILE A 49 -8.88 -10.38 -2.22
N MET A 50 -9.99 -9.64 -2.30
CA MET A 50 -10.89 -9.69 -3.44
C MET A 50 -10.71 -8.50 -4.37
N LEU A 51 -10.91 -8.74 -5.67
CA LEU A 51 -10.97 -7.69 -6.67
C LEU A 51 -12.08 -6.68 -6.33
N ASN A 52 -11.84 -5.41 -6.63
CA ASN A 52 -12.74 -4.28 -6.38
C ASN A 52 -13.13 -4.07 -4.90
N HIS A 53 -12.35 -4.60 -3.96
CA HIS A 53 -12.52 -4.34 -2.53
C HIS A 53 -11.41 -3.43 -2.02
N TYR A 54 -11.73 -2.67 -0.97
CA TYR A 54 -10.75 -1.84 -0.28
C TYR A 54 -9.86 -2.70 0.60
N VAL A 55 -8.58 -2.35 0.62
CA VAL A 55 -7.56 -3.01 1.43
C VAL A 55 -6.72 -1.98 2.15
N LYS A 56 -6.28 -2.34 3.36
CA LYS A 56 -5.18 -1.66 4.05
C LYS A 56 -3.93 -2.50 3.88
N LEU A 57 -2.88 -1.91 3.34
CA LEU A 57 -1.59 -2.56 3.16
C LEU A 57 -0.49 -1.86 3.96
N PHE A 58 0.54 -2.64 4.28
CA PHE A 58 1.78 -2.17 4.86
C PHE A 58 2.94 -2.69 4.02
N GLY A 59 3.86 -1.80 3.65
CA GLY A 59 4.92 -2.13 2.72
C GLY A 59 6.07 -1.14 2.72
N SER A 60 6.97 -1.32 1.76
CA SER A 60 8.06 -0.39 1.45
C SER A 60 7.97 0.05 -0.01
N VAL A 61 8.36 1.29 -0.28
CA VAL A 61 8.43 1.79 -1.66
C VAL A 61 9.75 1.35 -2.27
N ARG A 62 9.69 0.68 -3.42
CA ARG A 62 10.85 0.39 -4.25
C ARG A 62 10.74 1.11 -5.58
N THR A 63 11.88 1.44 -6.16
CA THR A 63 11.97 2.02 -7.50
C THR A 63 12.77 1.06 -8.37
N GLN A 64 12.18 0.61 -9.47
CA GLN A 64 12.84 -0.22 -10.47
C GLN A 64 12.83 0.55 -11.80
N GLY A 65 14.01 1.00 -12.24
CA GLY A 65 14.09 1.93 -13.37
C GLY A 65 13.36 3.24 -13.06
N SER A 66 12.35 3.58 -13.86
CA SER A 66 11.51 4.77 -13.68
C SER A 66 10.20 4.51 -12.92
N GLN A 67 9.89 3.24 -12.62
CA GLN A 67 8.62 2.88 -12.00
C GLN A 67 8.77 2.71 -10.48
N LYS A 68 7.81 3.27 -9.74
CA LYS A 68 7.68 3.06 -8.29
C LYS A 68 6.66 1.96 -8.04
N MET A 69 6.97 1.09 -7.08
CA MET A 69 6.15 -0.05 -6.70
C MET A 69 6.15 -0.24 -5.18
N LEU A 70 5.13 -0.93 -4.67
CA LEU A 70 5.03 -1.28 -3.26
C LEU A 70 5.43 -2.74 -3.03
N MET A 71 6.41 -2.96 -2.16
CA MET A 71 6.68 -4.30 -1.64
C MET A 71 5.83 -4.51 -0.39
N VAL A 72 4.83 -5.37 -0.49
CA VAL A 72 3.82 -5.59 0.55
C VAL A 72 4.31 -6.66 1.52
N PHE A 73 4.23 -6.35 2.81
CA PHE A 73 4.49 -7.30 3.90
C PHE A 73 3.20 -7.81 4.53
N LYS A 74 2.14 -6.98 4.50
CA LYS A 74 0.83 -7.30 5.06
C LYS A 74 -0.27 -6.59 4.28
N MET A 75 -1.37 -7.29 4.03
CA MET A 75 -2.57 -6.73 3.42
C MET A 75 -3.80 -7.26 4.17
N ILE A 76 -4.79 -6.40 4.39
CA ILE A 76 -6.00 -6.70 5.16
C ILE A 76 -7.19 -6.11 4.41
N ALA A 77 -8.25 -6.91 4.19
CA ALA A 77 -9.50 -6.41 3.64
C ALA A 77 -10.16 -5.41 4.61
N ILE A 78 -10.66 -4.30 4.07
CA ILE A 78 -11.37 -3.29 4.87
C ILE A 78 -12.84 -3.68 4.97
N MET A 79 -13.31 -3.82 6.20
CA MET A 79 -14.70 -4.19 6.51
C MET A 79 -15.56 -2.99 6.90
N ASN A 80 -14.94 -1.84 7.18
CA ASN A 80 -15.62 -0.61 7.56
C ASN A 80 -15.17 0.56 6.69
N SER A 81 -16.11 1.21 5.99
CA SER A 81 -15.82 2.36 5.11
C SER A 81 -15.19 3.56 5.84
N ASN A 82 -15.40 3.68 7.15
CA ASN A 82 -14.79 4.74 7.95
C ASN A 82 -13.26 4.65 7.96
N GLU A 83 -12.68 3.46 7.80
CA GLU A 83 -11.22 3.27 7.71
C GLU A 83 -10.63 3.97 6.48
N VAL A 84 -11.37 4.00 5.36
CA VAL A 84 -10.95 4.70 4.13
C VAL A 84 -10.89 6.21 4.38
N CYS A 85 -11.95 6.79 4.93
CA CYS A 85 -12.01 8.22 5.25
C CYS A 85 -10.94 8.60 6.29
N THR A 86 -10.80 7.77 7.33
CA THR A 86 -9.80 7.97 8.39
C THR A 86 -8.39 8.00 7.78
N HIS A 87 -8.09 7.09 6.86
CA HIS A 87 -6.79 7.05 6.22
C HIS A 87 -6.45 8.33 5.43
N VAL A 88 -7.42 8.91 4.72
CA VAL A 88 -7.21 10.19 4.01
C VAL A 88 -6.83 11.30 5.00
N LEU A 89 -7.52 11.36 6.16
CA LEU A 89 -7.20 12.33 7.21
C LEU A 89 -5.82 12.07 7.83
N GLU A 90 -5.45 10.81 8.06
CA GLU A 90 -4.12 10.40 8.53
C GLU A 90 -3.02 10.87 7.57
N VAL A 91 -3.19 10.66 6.26
CA VAL A 91 -2.22 11.06 5.23
C VAL A 91 -2.04 12.57 5.18
N LEU A 92 -3.14 13.33 5.19
CA LEU A 92 -3.08 14.80 5.19
C LEU A 92 -2.38 15.33 6.44
N ASN A 93 -2.75 14.82 7.62
CA ASN A 93 -2.13 15.22 8.88
C ASN A 93 -0.63 14.87 8.92
N ALA A 94 -0.26 13.65 8.50
CA ALA A 94 1.14 13.22 8.45
C ALA A 94 1.97 14.10 7.51
N ARG A 95 1.42 14.45 6.34
CA ARG A 95 2.06 15.37 5.39
C ARG A 95 2.29 16.75 6.02
N TYR A 96 1.24 17.40 6.54
CA TYR A 96 1.36 18.73 7.10
C TYR A 96 2.31 18.79 8.30
N LYS A 97 2.28 17.76 9.16
CA LYS A 97 3.25 17.63 10.25
C LYS A 97 4.67 17.51 9.73
N SER A 98 4.91 16.69 8.71
CA SER A 98 6.24 16.54 8.11
C SER A 98 6.74 17.85 7.48
N GLU A 99 5.88 18.62 6.83
CA GLU A 99 6.21 19.94 6.27
C GLU A 99 6.55 20.94 7.38
N GLU A 100 5.78 20.97 8.47
CA GLU A 100 6.04 21.80 9.66
C GLU A 100 7.39 21.47 10.32
N PHE A 101 7.73 20.19 10.43
CA PHE A 101 9.04 19.77 10.97
C PHE A 101 10.19 20.16 10.04
N ALA A 102 9.99 20.06 8.72
CA ALA A 102 11.01 20.45 7.75
C ALA A 102 11.29 21.95 7.78
N SER A 103 10.27 22.80 7.99
CA SER A 103 10.44 24.25 8.08
C SER A 103 11.09 24.72 9.39
N LYS A 104 10.94 23.97 10.49
CA LYS A 104 11.52 24.32 11.80
C LYS A 104 13.00 23.93 11.94
N GLY A 105 13.49 23.00 11.12
CA GLY A 105 14.89 22.56 11.14
C GLY A 105 15.85 23.42 10.32
N SER A 106 15.34 24.49 9.69
CA SER A 106 16.11 25.42 8.85
C SER A 106 16.46 26.75 9.51
N ASP A 107 16.10 26.93 10.79
CA ASP A 107 16.51 28.05 11.66
C ASP A 107 17.51 27.57 12.73
#